data_AF-A0A1G9ZQE0-F1
#
_entry.id   AF-A0A1G9ZQE0-F1
#
_cell.length_a   1.000
_cell.length_b   1.000
_cell.length_c   1.000
_cell.angle_alpha   90.00
_cell.angle_beta   90.00
_cell.angle_gamma   90.00
#
_symmetry.space_group_name_H-M   'P 1'
#
loop_
_entity.id
_entity.type
_entity.pdbx_description
1 polymer ?
#
loop_
_entity_poly.entity_id
_entity_poly.type
_entity_poly.pdbx_seq_one_letter_code
_entity_poly.pdbx_strand_id
1 'polypeptide(L)' 'MIFKVYYQENLTEVPVRENTHTLYVEAETEEEVRKGLKERAYNIEFVTPLSEKALAYEKESNVDFEVENLK' A
#
# COMPACT_ATOMS: atom_id res chain seq x y z
N MET A 1 -10.91 6.01 -3.93
CA MET A 1 -9.70 6.79 -3.58
C MET A 1 -8.48 5.90 -3.77
N ILE A 2 -7.28 6.46 -3.97
CA ILE A 2 -6.05 5.65 -4.03
C ILE A 2 -5.31 5.77 -2.70
N PHE A 3 -4.94 4.64 -2.13
CA PHE A 3 -4.14 4.53 -0.92
C PHE A 3 -2.75 4.04 -1.26
N LYS A 4 -1.74 4.61 -0.59
CA LYS A 4 -0.40 4.04 -0.54
C LYS A 4 -0.28 3.24 0.74
N VAL A 5 0.08 1.97 0.61
CA VAL A 5 0.23 1.04 1.74
C VAL A 5 1.69 0.70 1.89
N TYR A 6 2.23 0.94 3.09
CA TYR A 6 3.56 0.51 3.51
C TYR A 6 3.41 -0.80 4.26
N TYR A 7 4.15 -1.82 3.83
CA TYR A 7 4.04 -3.16 4.40
C TYR A 7 5.37 -3.92 4.31
N GLN A 8 5.48 -4.98 5.09
CA GLN A 8 6.52 -5.98 4.95
C GLN A 8 5.90 -7.34 4.63
N GLU A 9 6.60 -8.17 3.84
CA GLU A 9 6.06 -9.45 3.36
C GLU A 9 5.85 -10.47 4.47
N ASN A 10 6.71 -10.47 5.50
CA ASN A 10 6.71 -11.49 6.55
C ASN A 10 6.10 -10.95 7.86
N LEU A 11 4.97 -11.52 8.31
CA LEU A 11 4.37 -11.18 9.61
C LEU A 11 5.17 -11.67 10.83
N THR A 12 5.96 -12.72 10.66
CA THR A 12 6.61 -13.43 11.77
C THR A 12 8.02 -12.94 12.06
N GLU A 13 8.55 -12.07 11.21
CA GLU A 13 9.90 -11.51 11.36
C GLU A 13 9.84 -10.16 12.08
N VAL A 14 10.96 -9.80 12.70
CA VAL A 14 11.10 -8.48 13.32
C VAL A 14 11.13 -7.43 12.20
N PRO A 15 10.35 -6.34 12.31
CA PRO A 15 10.31 -5.34 11.26
C PRO A 15 11.66 -4.63 11.11
N VAL A 16 12.18 -4.63 9.89
CA VAL A 16 13.45 -4.02 9.47
C VAL A 16 13.13 -2.97 8.42
N ARG A 17 13.56 -1.72 8.65
CA ARG A 17 13.15 -0.56 7.82
C ARG A 17 13.46 -0.73 6.34
N GLU A 18 14.55 -1.42 6.03
CA GLU A 18 15.04 -1.66 4.68
C GLU A 18 14.14 -2.63 3.89
N ASN A 19 13.29 -3.41 4.58
CA ASN A 19 12.37 -4.37 3.99
C ASN A 19 10.95 -3.82 3.79
N THR A 20 10.71 -2.53 4.07
CA THR A 20 9.39 -1.93 3.85
C THR A 20 9.15 -1.73 2.36
N HIS A 21 8.12 -2.42 1.85
CA HIS A 21 7.61 -2.28 0.50
C HIS A 21 6.40 -1.35 0.46
N THR A 22 6.07 -0.90 -0.74
CA THR A 22 4.90 -0.06 -1.00
C THR A 22 4.02 -0.68 -2.07
N LEU A 23 2.71 -0.62 -1.88
CA LEU A 23 1.71 -0.95 -2.90
C LEU A 23 0.66 0.17 -2.99
N TYR A 24 0.00 0.29 -4.13
CA TYR A 24 -1.08 1.26 -4.34
C TYR A 24 -2.40 0.52 -4.54
N VAL A 25 -3.43 0.93 -3.80
CA VAL A 25 -4.75 0.26 -3.81
C VAL A 25 -5.84 1.26 -4.08
N GLU A 26 -6.78 0.88 -4.94
CA GLU A 26 -8.06 1.57 -5.07
C GLU A 26 -9.07 1.05 -4.04
N ALA A 27 -9.58 1.94 -3.19
CA ALA A 27 -10.61 1.64 -2.18
C ALA A 27 -11.37 2.90 -1.76
N GLU A 28 -12.52 2.77 -1.08
CA GLU A 28 -13.27 3.90 -0.52
C GLU A 28 -12.75 4.27 0.88
N THR A 29 -12.29 3.29 1.66
CA THR A 29 -11.84 3.50 3.05
C THR A 29 -10.57 2.73 3.41
N GLU A 30 -9.85 3.14 4.46
CA GLU A 30 -8.70 2.37 4.99
C GLU A 30 -9.11 0.96 5.48
N GLU A 31 -10.34 0.81 5.96
CA GLU A 31 -10.87 -0.47 6.43
C GLU A 31 -10.97 -1.48 5.27
N GLU A 32 -11.46 -1.05 4.11
CA GLU A 32 -11.54 -1.88 2.90
C GLU A 32 -10.15 -2.32 2.43
N VAL A 33 -9.16 -1.43 2.44
CA VAL A 33 -7.78 -1.76 2.12
C VAL A 33 -7.26 -2.87 3.04
N ARG A 34 -7.44 -2.73 4.35
CA ARG A 34 -6.98 -3.73 5.34
C ARG A 34 -7.72 -5.06 5.20
N LYS A 35 -9.03 -5.04 4.89
CA LYS A 35 -9.82 -6.25 4.63
C LYS A 35 -9.35 -6.98 3.38
N GLY A 36 -9.15 -6.27 2.27
CA GLY A 36 -8.71 -6.87 1.00
C GLY A 36 -7.29 -7.44 1.05
N LEU A 37 -6.41 -6.90 1.92
CA LEU A 37 -5.04 -7.41 2.11
C LEU A 37 -4.95 -8.55 3.14
N LYS A 38 -6.04 -8.92 3.81
CA LYS A 38 -6.04 -9.87 4.92
C LYS A 38 -5.44 -11.25 4.57
N GLU A 39 -5.63 -11.70 3.32
CA GLU A 39 -5.16 -13.02 2.88
C GLU A 39 -3.67 -13.06 2.51
N ARG A 40 -3.03 -11.90 2.28
CA ARG A 40 -1.65 -11.84 1.78
C ARG A 40 -0.57 -12.02 2.85
N ALA A 41 -0.97 -12.18 4.11
CA ALA A 41 -0.07 -12.31 5.25
C ALA A 41 1.02 -11.21 5.28
N TYR A 42 0.66 -9.98 4.94
CA TYR A 42 1.53 -8.80 5.01
C TYR A 42 1.46 -8.12 6.38
N ASN A 43 2.61 -7.73 6.90
CA ASN A 43 2.69 -6.85 8.05
C ASN A 43 2.46 -5.40 7.59
N ILE A 44 1.21 -4.93 7.67
CA ILE A 44 0.84 -3.58 7.25
C ILE A 44 1.34 -2.56 8.29
N GLU A 45 2.30 -1.74 7.90
CA GLU A 45 2.89 -0.69 8.74
C GLU A 45 2.03 0.57 8.73
N PHE A 46 1.64 1.04 7.54
CA PHE A 46 0.88 2.29 7.40
C PHE A 46 0.03 2.30 6.13
N VAL A 47 -1.19 2.85 6.24
CA VAL A 47 -2.11 3.06 5.11
C VAL A 47 -2.40 4.55 5.06
N THR A 48 -2.20 5.18 3.90
CA THR A 48 -2.44 6.62 3.75
C THR A 48 -3.12 6.94 2.42
N PRO A 49 -4.16 7.79 2.40
CA PRO A 49 -4.76 8.25 1.17
C PRO A 49 -3.80 9.18 0.43
N LEU A 50 -3.69 9.02 -0.89
CA LEU A 50 -2.96 9.94 -1.74
C LEU A 50 -3.86 11.10 -2.18
N SER A 51 -3.40 12.33 -1.91
CA SER A 51 -3.97 13.51 -2.55
C SER A 51 -3.72 13.50 -4.05
N GLU A 52 -4.51 14.24 -4.82
CA GLU A 52 -4.36 14.32 -6.28
C GLU A 52 -2.94 14.74 -6.71
N LYS A 53 -2.34 15.71 -6.01
CA LYS A 53 -0.96 16.16 -6.27
C LYS A 53 0.07 15.07 -5.99
N ALA A 54 -0.08 14.35 -4.86
CA ALA A 54 0.82 13.26 -4.51
C ALA A 54 0.68 12.09 -5.51
N LEU A 55 -0.54 11.76 -5.89
CA LEU A 55 -0.83 10.72 -6.87
C LEU A 55 -0.22 11.06 -8.25
N ALA A 56 -0.34 12.31 -8.70
CA ALA A 56 0.27 12.75 -9.95
C ALA A 56 1.80 12.62 -9.90
N TYR A 57 2.41 13.00 -8.78
CA TYR A 57 3.85 12.85 -8.58
C TYR A 57 4.29 11.39 -8.59
N GLU A 58 3.57 10.49 -7.90
CA GLU A 58 3.89 9.06 -7.90
C GLU A 58 3.83 8.47 -9.32
N LYS A 59 2.80 8.83 -10.10
CA LYS A 59 2.66 8.40 -11.50
C LYS A 59 3.79 8.86 -12.42
N GLU A 60 4.39 10.01 -12.14
CA GLU A 60 5.47 10.58 -12.96
C GLU A 60 6.86 10.10 -12.50
N SER A 61 7.05 10.00 -11.18
CA SER A 61 8.37 9.75 -10.57
C SER A 61 8.68 8.27 -10.36
N ASN A 62 7.66 7.43 -10.24
CA ASN A 62 7.81 6.01 -9.93
C ASN A 62 7.49 5.16 -11.16
N VAL A 63 8.52 4.53 -11.73
CA VAL A 63 8.41 3.68 -12.93
C VAL A 63 7.58 2.44 -12.66
N ASP A 64 7.57 1.96 -11.41
CA ASP A 64 6.85 0.76 -10.98
C ASP A 64 5.48 1.11 -10.37
N PHE A 65 4.95 2.30 -10.65
CA PHE A 65 3.62 2.68 -10.19
C PHE A 65 2.54 1.83 -10.86
N GLU A 66 1.92 0.95 -10.09
CA GLU A 66 0.76 0.16 -10.49
C GLU A 66 -0.29 0.19 -9.37
N VAL A 67 -1.56 0.37 -9.75
CA VAL A 67 -2.69 0.35 -8.81
C VAL A 67 -3.33 -1.03 -8.86
N GLU A 68 -3.33 -1.69 -7.71
CA GLU A 68 -3.99 -2.97 -7.54
C GLU A 68 -5.47 -2.80 -7.17
N ASN A 69 -6.30 -3.68 -7.74
CA ASN A 69 -7.70 -3.83 -7.36
C ASN A 69 -7.83 -5.05 -6.44
N LEU A 70 -8.13 -4.82 -5.16
CA LEU A 70 -8.41 -5.88 -4.20
C LEU A 70 -9.83 -6.40 -4.48
N LYS A 71 -9.95 -7.69 -4.80
CA LYS A 71 -11.24 -8.36 -5.03
C LYS A 71 -11.86 -8.87 -3.74
#